data_AF-A0A8J8JMT3-F1
#
_entry.id   AF-A0A8J8JMT3-F1
#
_cell.length_a   1.000
_cell.length_b   1.000
_cell.length_c   1.000
_cell.angle_alpha   90.00
_cell.angle_beta   90.00
_cell.angle_gamma   90.00
#
_symmetry.space_group_name_H-M   'P 1'
#
loop_
_entity.id
_entity.type
_entity.pdbx_description
1 polymer ?
#
loop_
_entity_poly.entity_id
_entity_poly.type
_entity_poly.pdbx_seq_one_letter_code
_entity_poly.pdbx_strand_id
1 'polypeptide(L)' 'MSGLESDGVEAVVSELPPSSKLVYKVLEYEGAMTQAEIAAESRLCPRTVRHALGTLADRDVVDSRACLADARRSTYWISD' A
#
# COMPACT_ATOMS: atom_id res chain seq x y z
N MET A 1 2.30 22.01 -7.17
CA MET A 1 3.38 21.36 -7.92
C MET A 1 3.34 19.85 -7.69
N SER A 2 2.20 19.16 -7.83
CA SER A 2 2.07 17.74 -7.44
C SER A 2 1.78 16.77 -8.59
N GLY A 3 1.90 17.22 -9.85
CA GLY A 3 1.61 16.39 -11.03
C GLY A 3 2.83 15.68 -11.63
N LEU A 4 4.04 16.00 -11.17
CA LEU A 4 5.30 15.45 -11.71
C LEU A 4 5.90 14.32 -10.86
N GLU A 5 5.46 14.16 -9.61
CA GLU A 5 5.96 13.13 -8.68
C GLU A 5 5.17 11.82 -8.81
N SER A 6 3.85 11.92 -9.05
CA SER A 6 2.96 10.77 -9.25
C SER A 6 3.33 9.88 -10.45
N ASP A 7 3.85 10.46 -11.54
CA ASP A 7 4.23 9.70 -12.75
C ASP A 7 5.43 8.77 -12.50
N GLY A 8 6.36 9.19 -11.63
CA GLY A 8 7.51 8.38 -11.24
C GLY A 8 7.12 7.19 -10.36
N VAL A 9 6.19 7.39 -9.41
CA VAL A 9 5.68 6.33 -8.55
C VAL A 9 4.90 5.29 -9.38
N GLU A 10 4.05 5.73 -10.29
CA GLU A 10 3.28 4.83 -11.17
C GLU A 10 4.23 3.98 -12.05
N ALA A 11 5.32 4.56 -12.55
CA ALA A 11 6.36 3.83 -13.27
C ALA A 11 7.02 2.74 -12.41
N VAL A 12 7.40 3.05 -11.17
CA VAL A 12 7.95 2.06 -10.22
C VAL A 12 6.93 0.96 -9.95
N VAL A 13 5.68 1.31 -9.66
CA VAL A 13 4.60 0.36 -9.39
C VAL A 13 4.36 -0.56 -10.58
N SER A 14 4.47 -0.05 -11.81
CA SER A 14 4.25 -0.84 -13.03
C SER A 14 5.16 -2.08 -13.13
N GLU A 15 6.39 -1.98 -12.61
CA GLU A 15 7.40 -3.04 -12.58
C GLU A 15 7.21 -4.05 -11.44
N LEU A 16 6.32 -3.76 -10.48
CA LEU A 16 6.09 -4.61 -9.31
C LEU A 16 5.21 -5.83 -9.62
N PRO A 17 5.24 -6.87 -8.75
CA PRO A 17 4.38 -8.03 -8.87
C PRO A 17 2.88 -7.64 -8.89
N PRO A 18 2.01 -8.45 -9.53
CA PRO A 18 0.59 -8.13 -9.65
C PRO A 18 -0.12 -7.88 -8.31
N SER A 19 0.26 -8.61 -7.26
CA SER A 19 -0.31 -8.41 -5.91
C SER A 19 0.06 -7.05 -5.32
N SER A 20 1.27 -6.55 -5.58
CA SER A 20 1.72 -5.23 -5.11
C SER A 20 0.99 -4.11 -5.84
N LYS A 21 0.84 -4.24 -7.16
CA LYS A 21 0.04 -3.32 -7.97
C LYS A 21 -1.41 -3.23 -7.53
N LEU A 22 -2.03 -4.39 -7.25
CA LEU A 22 -3.41 -4.42 -6.76
C LEU A 22 -3.53 -3.73 -5.39
N VAL A 23 -2.63 -4.01 -4.44
CA VAL A 23 -2.64 -3.35 -3.13
C VAL A 23 -2.45 -1.84 -3.25
N TYR A 24 -1.54 -1.39 -4.13
CA TYR A 24 -1.36 0.04 -4.41
C TYR A 24 -2.67 0.66 -4.91
N LYS A 25 -3.34 0.05 -5.89
CA LYS A 25 -4.61 0.58 -6.40
C LYS A 25 -5.71 0.59 -5.34
N VAL A 26 -5.79 -0.42 -4.49
CA VAL A 26 -6.74 -0.39 -3.36
C VAL A 26 -6.47 0.80 -2.44
N LEU A 27 -5.21 1.08 -2.08
CA LEU A 27 -4.85 2.24 -1.28
C LEU A 27 -5.08 3.58 -2.02
N GLU A 28 -4.92 3.61 -3.34
CA GLU A 28 -5.20 4.78 -4.18
C GLU A 28 -6.70 5.13 -4.18
N TYR A 29 -7.57 4.12 -4.27
CA TYR A 29 -9.02 4.32 -4.30
C TYR A 29 -9.63 4.53 -2.91
N GLU A 30 -9.23 3.73 -1.92
CA GLU A 30 -9.84 3.74 -0.58
C GLU A 30 -9.11 4.63 0.43
N GLY A 31 -7.86 5.02 0.13
CA GLY A 31 -7.01 5.79 1.02
C GLY A 31 -6.34 4.94 2.11
N ALA A 32 -6.09 5.55 3.26
CA ALA A 32 -5.33 4.93 4.34
C ALA A 32 -6.10 3.78 5.00
N MET A 33 -5.53 2.58 5.00
CA MET A 33 -6.18 1.36 5.49
C MET A 33 -5.26 0.51 6.36
N THR A 34 -5.84 -0.29 7.25
CA THR A 34 -5.10 -1.34 7.97
C THR A 34 -4.88 -2.57 7.08
N GLN A 35 -3.89 -3.39 7.42
CA GLN A 35 -3.59 -4.62 6.68
C GLN A 35 -4.81 -5.57 6.55
N ALA A 36 -5.70 -5.58 7.54
CA ALA A 36 -6.91 -6.41 7.51
C ALA A 36 -7.96 -5.88 6.53
N GLU A 37 -8.14 -4.56 6.47
CA GLU A 37 -9.07 -3.91 5.52
C GLU A 37 -8.56 -4.08 4.09
N ILE A 38 -7.26 -3.90 3.86
CA ILE A 38 -6.65 -4.15 2.54
C ILE A 38 -6.88 -5.60 2.10
N ALA A 39 -6.74 -6.58 3.01
CA ALA A 39 -7.02 -7.97 2.67
C ALA A 39 -8.49 -8.23 2.33
N ALA A 40 -9.42 -7.58 3.03
CA ALA A 40 -10.84 -7.68 2.74
C ALA A 40 -11.17 -7.09 1.35
N GLU A 41 -10.66 -5.88 1.07
CA GLU A 41 -10.96 -5.14 -0.16
C GLU A 41 -10.28 -5.76 -1.37
N SER A 42 -8.98 -6.08 -1.25
CA SER A 42 -8.21 -6.66 -2.36
C SER A 42 -8.55 -8.12 -2.63
N ARG A 43 -9.36 -8.77 -1.77
CA ARG A 43 -9.67 -10.21 -1.80
C ARG A 43 -8.44 -11.13 -1.77
N LEU A 44 -7.30 -10.63 -1.31
CA LEU A 44 -6.08 -11.39 -1.15
C LEU A 44 -6.02 -12.00 0.24
N CYS A 45 -5.28 -13.10 0.39
CA CYS A 45 -5.02 -13.63 1.73
C CYS A 45 -4.09 -12.68 2.50
N PRO A 46 -4.16 -12.63 3.85
CA PRO A 46 -3.35 -11.72 4.66
C PRO A 46 -1.84 -11.85 4.45
N ARG A 47 -1.36 -13.05 4.12
CA ARG A 47 0.06 -13.30 3.83
C ARG A 47 0.50 -12.59 2.54
N THR A 48 -0.32 -12.63 1.50
CA THR A 48 -0.03 -11.96 0.23
C THR A 48 -0.08 -10.44 0.40
N VAL A 49 -1.04 -9.92 1.16
CA VAL A 49 -1.09 -8.48 1.49
C VAL A 49 0.16 -8.05 2.22
N ARG A 50 0.62 -8.82 3.21
CA ARG A 50 1.86 -8.53 3.93
C ARG A 50 3.07 -8.48 2.99
N HIS A 51 3.20 -9.45 2.10
CA HIS A 51 4.27 -9.43 1.10
C HIS A 51 4.17 -8.24 0.16
N ALA A 52 2.97 -7.92 -0.33
CA ALA A 52 2.74 -6.77 -1.20
C ALA A 52 3.09 -5.44 -0.52
N LEU A 53 2.65 -5.22 0.72
CA LEU A 53 3.00 -4.04 1.50
C LEU A 53 4.50 -3.94 1.78
N GLY A 54 5.17 -5.07 2.04
CA GLY A 54 6.63 -5.11 2.17
C GLY A 54 7.33 -4.66 0.88
N THR A 55 6.94 -5.22 -0.26
CA THR A 55 7.49 -4.84 -1.58
C THR A 55 7.25 -3.36 -1.89
N LEU A 56 6.08 -2.80 -1.55
CA LEU A 56 5.78 -1.39 -1.77
C LEU A 56 6.58 -0.49 -0.83
N ALA A 57 6.74 -0.87 0.44
CA ALA A 57 7.52 -0.12 1.42
C ALA A 57 9.02 -0.12 1.09
N ASP A 58 9.56 -1.25 0.62
CA ASP A 58 10.96 -1.37 0.16
C ASP A 58 11.28 -0.47 -1.05
N ARG A 59 10.24 0.07 -1.70
CA ARG A 59 10.32 0.97 -2.85
C ARG A 59 9.88 2.39 -2.52
N ASP A 60 9.67 2.70 -1.24
CA ASP A 60 9.18 4.00 -0.76
C ASP A 60 7.86 4.44 -1.41
N VAL A 61 7.01 3.48 -1.82
CA VAL A 61 5.70 3.75 -2.44
C VAL A 61 4.60 3.90 -1.39
N VAL A 62 4.75 3.22 -0.25
CA VAL A 62 3.78 3.28 0.86
C VAL A 62 4.48 3.51 2.18
N ASP A 63 3.84 4.30 3.02
CA ASP A 63 4.23 4.53 4.41
C ASP A 63 3.32 3.73 5.35
N SER A 64 3.78 3.60 6.60
CA SER A 64 2.98 2.98 7.64
C SER A 64 3.19 3.60 9.02
N ARG A 65 2.17 3.52 9.86
CA ARG A 65 2.22 3.95 11.26
C ARG A 65 1.37 3.05 12.14
N ALA A 66 1.83 2.84 13.37
CA ALA A 66 1.05 2.17 14.39
C ALA A 66 -0.30 2.88 14.63
N CYS A 67 -1.38 2.11 14.62
CA CYS A 67 -2.71 2.61 14.90
C CYS A 67 -2.81 3.09 16.35
N LEU A 68 -3.44 4.25 16.59
CA LEU A 68 -3.59 4.81 17.93
C LEU A 68 -4.43 3.91 18.85
N ALA A 69 -5.41 3.19 18.30
CA ALA A 69 -6.30 2.32 19.06
C ALA A 69 -5.63 0.99 19.47
N ASP A 70 -4.69 0.48 18.67
CA ASP A 70 -3.88 -0.68 19.00
C ASP A 70 -2.54 -0.57 18.26
N ALA A 71 -1.47 -0.29 19.02
CA ALA A 71 -0.13 -0.10 18.45
C ALA A 71 0.45 -1.35 17.77
N ARG A 72 -0.15 -2.53 17.96
CA ARG A 72 0.23 -3.76 17.26
C ARG A 72 -0.31 -3.81 15.83
N ARG A 73 -1.28 -2.96 15.51
CA ARG A 73 -1.81 -2.79 14.15
C ARG A 73 -1.13 -1.60 13.50
N SER A 74 -0.88 -1.69 12.20
CA SER A 74 -0.42 -0.57 11.38
C SER A 74 -1.49 -0.16 10.38
N THR A 75 -1.59 1.14 10.16
CA THR A 75 -2.29 1.75 9.02
C THR A 75 -1.26 2.09 7.96
N TYR A 76 -1.60 1.87 6.70
CA TYR A 76 -0.76 2.07 5.51
C TYR A 76 -1.42 3.09 4.59
N TRP A 77 -0.62 3.91 3.91
CA TRP A 77 -1.08 4.89 2.90
C TRP A 77 0.00 5.08 1.82
N ILE A 78 -0.39 5.60 0.65
CA ILE A 78 0.55 5.93 -0.43
C ILE A 78 1.42 7.11 0.03
N SER A 79 2.74 6.98 -0.14
CA SER A 79 3.70 8.04 0.16
C SER A 79 3.51 9.23 -0.80
N ASP A 80 3.65 10.44 -0.28
CA ASP A 80 3.46 11.71 -1.02
C ASP A 80 4.67 12.01 -1.93
#